data_AF-A0A9E1ZSQ2-F1
#
_entry.id   AF-A0A9E1ZSQ2-F1
#
_cell.length_a   1.000
_cell.length_b   1.000
_cell.length_c   1.000
_cell.angle_alpha   90.00
_cell.angle_beta   90.00
_cell.angle_gamma   90.00
#
_symmetry.space_group_name_H-M   'P 1'
#
loop_
_entity.id
_entity.type
_entity.pdbx_description
1 polymer ?
#
loop_
_entity_poly.entity_id
_entity_poly.type
_entity_poly.pdbx_seq_one_letter_code
_entity_poly.pdbx_strand_id
1 'polypeptide(L)' 'MDTEEPVYVQTRSVACDGGGGPLGHPNVYLKIGDTGDVVCPYCSAQFILSDDAEEAAGH' A
#
# COMPACT_ATOMS: atom_id res chain seq x y z
N MET A 1 13.42 14.65 -9.60
CA MET A 1 12.43 13.98 -10.45
C MET A 1 12.61 12.49 -10.30
N ASP A 2 11.77 11.88 -9.47
CA ASP A 2 11.12 10.59 -9.70
C ASP A 2 9.91 10.62 -8.76
N THR A 3 8.74 10.97 -9.29
CA THR A 3 7.52 11.05 -8.49
C THR A 3 6.88 9.68 -8.61
N GLU A 4 7.27 8.77 -7.73
CA GLU A 4 6.62 7.47 -7.57
C GLU A 4 5.13 7.73 -7.29
N GLU A 5 4.26 7.39 -8.25
CA GLU A 5 2.83 7.66 -8.10
C GLU A 5 2.24 6.81 -6.97
N PRO A 6 1.45 7.39 -6.06
CA PRO A 6 0.84 6.64 -4.97
C PRO A 6 -0.19 5.65 -5.52
N VAL A 7 -0.14 4.42 -5.02
CA VAL A 7 -1.06 3.35 -5.36
C VAL A 7 -2.27 3.44 -4.44
N TYR A 8 -3.43 3.77 -5.00
CA TYR A 8 -4.67 3.80 -4.24
C TYR A 8 -5.21 2.39 -4.02
N VAL A 9 -5.51 2.05 -2.78
CA VAL A 9 -6.03 0.75 -2.38
C VAL A 9 -7.36 0.91 -1.65
N GLN A 10 -8.23 -0.08 -1.80
CA GLN A 10 -9.56 -0.09 -1.19
C GLN A 10 -9.60 -0.83 0.15
N THR A 11 -8.45 -1.29 0.67
CA THR A 11 -8.38 -1.99 1.95
C THR A 11 -7.15 -1.58 2.73
N ARG A 12 -7.23 -1.65 4.06
CA ARG A 12 -6.10 -1.34 4.95
C ARG A 12 -5.01 -2.41 4.94
N SER A 13 -5.19 -3.52 4.24
CA SER A 13 -4.21 -4.61 4.19
C SER A 13 -3.70 -4.79 2.77
N VAL A 14 -2.48 -4.32 2.52
CA VAL A 14 -1.83 -4.35 1.21
C VAL A 14 -0.85 -5.51 1.18
N ALA A 15 -1.03 -6.43 0.23
CA ALA A 15 -0.01 -7.41 -0.10
C ALA A 15 0.93 -6.78 -1.14
N CYS A 16 2.19 -6.58 -0.78
CA CYS A 16 3.21 -6.12 -1.70
C CYS A 16 4.12 -7.30 -2.04
N ASP A 17 4.06 -7.75 -3.29
CA ASP A 17 4.87 -8.85 -3.84
C ASP A 17 6.10 -8.36 -4.62
N GLY A 18 6.46 -7.08 -4.48
CA GLY A 18 7.64 -6.53 -5.14
C GLY A 18 7.48 -6.29 -6.64
N GLY A 19 6.26 -6.39 -7.19
CA GLY A 19 5.97 -6.05 -8.59
C GLY A 19 6.49 -7.09 -9.60
N GLY A 20 6.82 -8.31 -9.16
CA GLY A 20 7.19 -9.43 -10.03
C GLY A 20 8.50 -9.27 -10.82
N GLY A 21 9.27 -8.22 -10.57
CA GLY A 21 10.54 -7.94 -11.25
C GLY A 21 11.76 -8.63 -10.60
N PRO A 22 12.92 -8.66 -11.28
CA PRO A 22 14.17 -9.23 -10.75
C PRO A 22 14.74 -8.48 -9.53
N LEU A 23 14.21 -7.30 -9.22
CA LEU A 23 14.53 -6.51 -8.02
C LEU A 23 13.38 -6.50 -6.99
N GLY A 24 12.34 -7.31 -7.18
CA GLY A 24 11.22 -7.41 -6.25
C GLY A 24 11.60 -8.11 -4.95
N HIS A 25 11.03 -7.65 -3.83
CA HIS A 25 11.15 -8.29 -2.52
C HIS A 25 10.12 -9.42 -2.35
N PRO A 26 10.32 -10.36 -1.40
CA PRO A 26 9.34 -11.38 -1.07
C PRO A 26 7.99 -10.77 -0.66
N ASN A 27 6.90 -11.53 -0.82
CA ASN A 27 5.56 -11.09 -0.46
C ASN A 27 5.49 -10.68 1.03
N VAL A 28 5.18 -9.41 1.26
CA VAL A 28 4.96 -8.85 2.60
C VAL A 28 3.58 -8.22 2.68
N TYR A 29 2.99 -8.31 3.88
CA TYR A 29 1.71 -7.69 4.18
C TYR A 29 1.96 -6.39 4.95
N LEU A 30 1.62 -5.27 4.33
CA LEU A 30 1.68 -3.94 4.90
C LEU A 30 0.27 -3.56 5.36
N LYS A 31 0.15 -3.03 6.58
CA LYS A 31 -1.10 -2.47 7.09
C LYS A 31 -1.06 -0.96 7.00
N ILE A 32 -2.10 -0.37 6.40
CA ILE A 32 -2.34 1.06 6.42
C ILE A 32 -2.84 1.45 7.81
N GLY A 33 -2.07 2.31 8.47
CA GLY A 33 -2.39 2.84 9.79
C GLY A 33 -3.52 3.87 9.75
N ASP A 34 -3.71 4.55 10.88
CA ASP A 34 -4.72 5.61 11.02
C ASP A 34 -4.47 6.84 10.14
N THR A 35 -3.24 7.00 9.64
CA THR A 35 -2.88 8.06 8.68
C THR A 35 -3.54 7.89 7.31
N GLY A 36 -3.99 6.68 6.96
CA GLY A 36 -4.55 6.39 5.64
C GLY A 36 -3.51 6.14 4.55
N ASP A 37 -2.22 6.14 4.87
CA ASP A 37 -1.16 5.75 3.94
C ASP A 37 -0.12 4.81 4.58
N VAL A 38 0.58 4.03 3.75
CA VAL A 38 1.71 3.20 4.15
C VAL A 38 2.74 3.15 3.03
N VAL A 39 4.03 3.19 3.37
CA VAL A 39 5.13 3.08 2.41
C VAL A 39 5.79 1.72 2.54
N CYS A 40 5.97 1.02 1.41
CA CYS A 40 6.75 -0.21 1.40
C CYS A 40 8.24 0.11 1.57
N PRO A 41 8.95 -0.47 2.57
CA PRO A 41 10.37 -0.19 2.82
C PRO A 41 11.31 -0.76 1.74
N TYR A 42 10.79 -1.54 0.80
CA TYR A 42 11.56 -2.21 -0.24
C TYR A 42 11.35 -1.57 -1.62
N CYS A 43 10.08 -1.40 -2.02
CA CYS A 43 9.72 -0.82 -3.31
C CYS A 43 9.63 0.70 -3.30
N SER A 44 9.72 1.34 -2.13
CA SER A 44 9.39 2.75 -1.89
C SER A 44 7.99 3.18 -2.38
N ALA A 45 7.15 2.23 -2.81
CA ALA A 45 5.79 2.45 -3.21
C ALA A 45 4.95 2.94 -2.04
N GLN A 46 4.33 4.10 -2.21
CA GLN A 46 3.34 4.64 -1.30
C GLN A 46 1.97 4.06 -1.65
N PHE A 47 1.31 3.44 -0.68
CA PHE A 47 -0.04 2.95 -0.80
C PHE A 47 -0.97 3.85 0.01
N ILE A 48 -2.00 4.40 -0.63
CA ILE A 48 -2.96 5.30 0.00
C ILE A 48 -4.31 4.60 0.04
N LEU A 49 -4.95 4.60 1.20
CA LEU A 49 -6.31 4.13 1.38
C LEU A 49 -7.26 5.12 0.70
N SER A 50 -8.02 4.65 -0.28
CA SER A 50 -9.09 5.45 -0.87
C SER A 50 -10.16 5.77 0.19
N ASP A 51 -10.82 6.92 0.08
CA ASP A 51 -11.97 7.27 0.95
C ASP A 51 -13.15 6.30 0.76
N ASP A 52 -13.22 5.67 -0.42
CA ASP A 52 -14.16 4.59 -0.78
C ASP A 52 -13.67 3.19 -0.36
N ALA A 53 -12.45 3.09 0.21
CA ALA A 53 -12.04 1.87 0.86
C ALA A 53 -13.05 1.62 1.96
N GLU A 54 -13.69 0.45 1.92
CA GLU A 54 -14.67 0.00 2.90
C GLU A 54 -14.02 0.01 4.28
N GLU A 55 -13.98 1.19 4.90
CA GLU A 55 -13.87 1.37 6.32
C GLU A 55 -15.13 0.71 6.81
N ALA A 56 -15.02 -0.58 7.11
CA ALA A 56 -15.87 -1.27 8.05
C ALA A 56 -15.70 -0.65 9.45
N ALA A 57 -15.79 0.68 9.53
CA ALA A 57 -16.21 1.45 10.68
C ALA A 57 -17.68 1.06 10.94
N GLY A 58 -17.83 -0.15 11.47
CA GLY A 58 -19.06 -0.59 12.09
C GLY A 58 -19.41 0.36 13.23
N HIS A 59 -20.57 0.98 13.07
CA HIS A 59 -21.59 1.37 14.05
C HIS A 59 -21.16 2.12 15.32
#